data_AF-A0A060SDG0-F1
#
_entry.id   AF-A0A060SDG0-F1
#
_cell.length_a   1.000
_cell.length_b   1.000
_cell.length_c   1.000
_cell.angle_alpha   90.00
_cell.angle_beta   90.00
_cell.angle_gamma   90.00
#
_symmetry.space_group_name_H-M   'P 1'
#
loop_
_entity.id
_entity.type
_entity.pdbx_description
1 polymer ?
#
loop_
_entity_poly.entity_id
_entity_poly.type
_entity_poly.pdbx_seq_one_letter_code
_entity_poly.pdbx_strand_id
1 'polypeptide(L)'
;MLLVNAAAPIALLLAVPHNPQAADTCLSNYFYGTHGTQDVFITTDELCIADVAASSLLSEGALVPLEHGVELREMGANLTLMVQADMLAYHVPGEPAQLGLPDRIGTPEVTQLVANVSAIYSPELTVGFTPACCSDHQSFHTQGFPATQVFERAGPIADPMYHNSGGSFFPVFAVARRRPFLRGIDVCDPGDLSERDDYDFDQLKSIAKVQFATLLHVAGFDLEDDNE
;
A
#
# COMPACT_ATOMS: atom_id res chain seq x y z
N MET A 1 34.64 -1.95 -21.96
CA MET A 1 34.07 -0.83 -21.19
C MET A 1 32.76 -1.34 -20.63
N LEU A 2 32.79 -1.91 -19.42
CA LEU A 2 31.56 -2.28 -18.70
C LEU A 2 30.89 -0.98 -18.29
N LEU A 3 29.71 -0.71 -18.83
CA LEU A 3 28.79 0.26 -18.25
C LEU A 3 28.30 -0.36 -16.94
N VAL A 4 28.80 0.17 -15.82
CA VAL A 4 28.17 -0.04 -14.52
C VAL A 4 26.84 0.68 -14.62
N ASN A 5 25.74 -0.08 -14.74
CA ASN A 5 24.41 0.49 -14.50
C ASN A 5 24.44 0.96 -13.04
N ALA A 6 24.44 2.26 -12.83
CA ALA A 6 24.07 2.82 -11.54
C ALA A 6 22.63 2.37 -11.31
N ALA A 7 22.42 1.39 -10.43
CA ALA A 7 21.10 1.10 -9.91
C ALA A 7 20.57 2.42 -9.32
N ALA A 8 19.38 2.83 -9.72
CA ALA A 8 18.72 3.97 -9.09
C ALA A 8 18.64 3.69 -7.58
N PRO A 9 18.86 4.70 -6.72
CA PRO A 9 18.79 4.50 -5.29
C PRO A 9 17.36 4.12 -4.91
N ILE A 10 17.18 2.89 -4.40
CA ILE A 10 15.90 2.37 -3.94
C ILE A 10 15.56 3.08 -2.63
N ALA A 11 14.41 3.74 -2.57
CA ALA A 11 13.91 4.28 -1.31
C ALA A 11 13.53 3.12 -0.39
N LEU A 12 13.89 3.21 0.89
CA LEU A 12 13.66 2.16 1.88
C LEU A 12 12.83 2.76 3.01
N LEU A 13 11.70 2.11 3.30
CA LEU A 13 10.94 2.32 4.51
C LEU A 13 11.51 1.44 5.62
N LEU A 14 11.88 2.07 6.72
CA LEU A 14 12.39 1.43 7.91
C LEU A 14 11.41 1.67 9.06
N ALA A 15 10.83 0.60 9.59
CA ALA A 15 10.04 0.64 10.82
C ALA A 15 10.79 -0.07 11.94
N VAL A 16 11.10 0.63 13.05
CA VAL A 16 11.79 0.06 14.21
C VAL A 16 10.99 0.35 15.48
N PRO A 17 11.15 -0.41 16.58
CA PRO A 17 10.55 -0.05 17.86
C PRO A 17 10.90 1.39 18.25
N HIS A 18 9.92 2.11 18.80
CA HIS A 18 10.08 3.50 19.19
C HIS A 18 11.28 3.66 20.11
N ASN A 19 12.25 4.45 19.67
CA ASN A 19 13.46 4.71 20.42
C ASN A 19 13.75 6.21 20.39
N PRO A 20 13.57 6.93 21.52
CA PRO A 20 13.84 8.36 21.57
C PRO A 20 15.31 8.73 21.30
N GLN A 21 16.23 7.76 21.34
CA GLN A 21 17.64 7.94 20.95
C GLN A 21 17.90 7.78 19.44
N ALA A 22 16.90 7.36 18.64
CA ALA A 22 17.05 7.30 17.19
C ALA A 22 17.34 8.68 16.57
N ALA A 23 16.92 9.76 17.25
CA ALA A 23 17.23 11.14 16.91
C ALA A 23 18.74 11.48 16.94
N ASP A 24 19.57 10.69 17.62
CA ASP A 24 21.03 10.88 17.69
C ASP A 24 21.78 10.11 16.59
N THR A 25 21.05 9.41 15.72
CA THR A 25 21.61 8.62 14.60
C THR A 25 21.47 9.35 13.27
N CYS A 26 22.08 8.80 12.21
CA CYS A 26 21.88 9.29 10.84
C CYS A 26 20.41 9.24 10.39
N LEU A 27 19.56 8.44 11.05
CA LEU A 27 18.12 8.32 10.76
C LEU A 27 17.31 9.57 11.11
N SER A 28 17.83 10.45 11.97
CA SER A 28 17.14 11.69 12.34
C SER A 28 16.73 12.54 11.13
N ASN A 29 17.54 12.55 10.07
CA ASN A 29 17.27 13.26 8.82
C ASN A 29 16.16 12.62 7.97
N TYR A 30 15.78 11.39 8.31
CA TYR A 30 14.87 10.54 7.55
C TYR A 30 13.62 10.17 8.34
N PHE A 31 13.42 10.75 9.53
CA PHE A 31 12.29 10.46 10.40
C PHE A 31 10.99 10.92 9.75
N TYR A 32 10.07 9.97 9.59
CA TYR A 32 8.75 10.20 9.01
C TYR A 32 7.70 10.40 10.11
N GLY A 33 7.73 9.57 11.16
CA GLY A 33 6.79 9.66 12.26
C GLY A 33 6.85 8.48 13.22
N THR A 34 6.12 8.58 14.32
CA THR A 34 5.91 7.48 15.27
C THR A 34 4.50 6.95 15.12
N HIS A 35 4.34 5.66 14.84
CA HIS A 35 3.06 4.98 14.67
C HIS A 35 2.93 3.85 15.70
N GLY A 36 2.06 4.05 16.69
CA GLY A 36 1.90 3.12 17.80
C GLY A 36 3.19 2.99 18.63
N THR A 37 3.84 1.84 18.55
CA THR A 37 5.12 1.57 19.26
C THR A 37 6.32 1.55 18.32
N GLN A 38 6.18 2.04 17.10
CA GLN A 38 7.23 2.02 16.08
C GLN A 38 7.55 3.42 15.56
N ASP A 39 8.83 3.69 15.32
CA ASP A 39 9.32 4.84 14.57
C ASP A 39 9.53 4.43 13.10
N VAL A 40 9.05 5.26 12.19
CA VAL A 40 9.14 5.06 10.73
C VAL A 40 10.10 6.08 10.13
N PHE A 41 10.97 5.59 9.26
CA PHE A 41 11.96 6.36 8.53
C PHE A 41 11.89 6.04 7.04
N ILE A 42 12.10 7.03 6.17
CA ILE A 42 12.17 6.84 4.72
C ILE A 42 13.50 7.38 4.22
N THR A 43 14.36 6.49 3.72
CA THR A 43 15.70 6.87 3.27
C THR A 43 16.17 6.09 2.05
N THR A 44 16.99 6.73 1.23
CA THR A 44 17.77 6.09 0.15
C THR A 44 19.24 5.91 0.55
N ASP A 45 19.62 6.31 1.78
CA ASP A 45 21.00 6.27 2.25
C ASP A 45 21.36 4.86 2.77
N GLU A 46 21.89 4.06 1.85
CA GLU A 46 22.35 2.69 2.14
C GLU A 46 23.44 2.64 3.22
N LEU A 47 24.26 3.69 3.36
CA LEU A 47 25.30 3.73 4.40
C LEU A 47 24.68 3.91 5.77
N CYS A 48 23.70 4.82 5.87
CA CYS A 48 22.96 5.01 7.11
C CYS A 48 22.21 3.73 7.52
N ILE A 49 21.57 3.04 6.58
CA ILE A 49 20.89 1.77 6.88
C ILE A 49 21.87 0.68 7.31
N ALA A 50 23.05 0.58 6.68
CA ALA A 50 24.05 -0.40 7.08
C ALA A 50 24.56 -0.16 8.51
N ASP A 51 24.77 1.10 8.89
CA ASP A 51 25.15 1.48 10.26
C ASP A 51 24.03 1.17 11.28
N VAL A 52 22.78 1.42 10.91
CA VAL A 52 21.61 1.09 11.74
C VAL A 52 21.43 -0.43 11.88
N ALA A 53 21.62 -1.18 10.79
CA ALA A 53 21.58 -2.64 10.79
C ALA A 53 22.61 -3.25 11.74
N ALA A 54 23.80 -2.64 11.80
CA ALA A 54 24.84 -3.04 12.73
C ALA A 54 24.53 -2.70 14.20
N SER A 55 23.66 -1.72 14.47
CA SER A 55 23.39 -1.18 15.81
C SER A 55 22.19 -1.81 16.54
N SER A 56 21.77 -3.02 16.14
CA SER A 56 20.67 -3.81 16.77
C SER A 56 19.25 -3.23 16.69
N LEU A 57 19.08 -2.01 16.21
CA LEU A 57 17.76 -1.38 15.95
C LEU A 57 16.88 -2.19 14.99
N LEU A 58 17.49 -2.94 14.06
CA LEU A 58 16.78 -3.82 13.13
C LEU A 58 16.44 -5.20 13.69
N SER A 59 16.91 -5.55 14.89
CA SER A 59 16.65 -6.89 15.45
C SER A 59 15.16 -7.16 15.69
N GLU A 60 14.37 -6.09 15.83
CA GLU A 60 12.91 -6.10 15.98
C GLU A 60 12.20 -5.18 14.96
N GLY A 61 12.92 -4.71 13.94
CA GLY A 61 12.41 -3.80 12.91
C GLY A 61 12.10 -4.46 11.56
N ALA A 62 11.49 -3.72 10.65
CA ALA A 62 11.22 -4.11 9.28
C ALA A 62 11.86 -3.09 8.30
N LEU A 63 12.56 -3.61 7.29
CA LEU A 63 13.06 -2.85 6.15
C LEU A 63 12.27 -3.25 4.90
N VAL A 64 11.72 -2.26 4.20
CA VAL A 64 10.86 -2.46 3.04
C VAL A 64 11.31 -1.54 1.90
N PRO A 65 11.67 -2.09 0.73
CA PRO A 65 11.84 -1.29 -0.48
C PRO A 65 10.54 -0.58 -0.89
N LEU A 66 10.62 0.72 -1.06
CA LEU A 66 9.63 1.56 -1.71
C LEU A 66 10.01 1.64 -3.19
N GLU A 67 9.53 0.67 -3.97
CA GLU A 67 9.85 0.57 -5.40
C GLU A 67 8.75 1.19 -6.24
N HIS A 68 9.12 2.13 -7.11
CA HIS A 68 8.20 2.70 -8.09
C HIS A 68 8.14 1.83 -9.36
N GLY A 69 7.03 1.92 -10.10
CA GLY A 69 6.83 1.09 -11.30
C GLY A 69 7.97 1.19 -12.34
N VAL A 70 8.66 2.33 -12.44
CA VAL A 70 9.80 2.52 -13.37
C VAL A 70 10.97 1.62 -12.97
N GLU A 71 11.35 1.62 -11.71
CA GLU A 71 12.51 0.86 -11.19
C GLU A 71 12.29 -0.64 -11.35
N LEU A 72 11.09 -1.12 -10.98
CA LEU A 72 10.70 -2.51 -11.18
C LEU A 72 10.75 -2.93 -12.66
N ARG A 73 10.38 -2.04 -13.57
CA ARG A 73 10.46 -2.32 -15.00
C ARG A 73 11.91 -2.37 -15.49
N GLU A 74 12.76 -1.44 -15.05
CA GLU A 74 14.19 -1.42 -15.39
C GLU A 74 14.93 -2.65 -14.87
N MET A 75 14.54 -3.15 -13.68
CA MET A 75 15.05 -4.39 -13.11
C MET A 75 14.55 -5.66 -13.82
N GLY A 76 13.63 -5.53 -14.78
CA GLY A 76 13.02 -6.67 -15.45
C GLY A 76 12.14 -7.52 -14.52
N ALA A 77 11.57 -6.91 -13.48
CA ALA A 77 10.72 -7.61 -12.52
C ALA A 77 9.45 -8.16 -13.18
N ASN A 78 8.98 -9.30 -12.68
CA ASN A 78 7.75 -9.94 -13.14
C ASN A 78 6.63 -9.78 -12.11
N LEU A 79 6.04 -8.59 -12.09
CA LEU A 79 4.93 -8.26 -11.21
C LEU A 79 3.63 -8.87 -11.76
N THR A 80 2.99 -9.70 -10.93
CA THR A 80 1.74 -10.39 -11.27
C THR A 80 0.52 -9.50 -11.01
N LEU A 81 0.57 -8.70 -9.94
CA LEU A 81 -0.52 -7.84 -9.53
C LEU A 81 -0.01 -6.68 -8.67
N MET A 82 -0.59 -5.50 -8.83
CA MET A 82 -0.49 -4.38 -7.90
C MET A 82 -1.90 -3.88 -7.56
N VAL A 83 -2.22 -3.71 -6.29
CA VAL A 83 -3.46 -3.12 -5.80
C VAL A 83 -3.11 -1.99 -4.84
N GLN A 84 -3.34 -0.77 -5.28
CA GLN A 84 -3.28 0.41 -4.43
C GLN A 84 -4.51 0.42 -3.53
N ALA A 85 -4.33 0.66 -2.23
CA ALA A 85 -5.40 1.19 -1.41
C ALA A 85 -5.12 2.68 -1.23
N ASP A 86 -6.14 3.51 -1.33
CA ASP A 86 -5.99 4.96 -1.17
C ASP A 86 -7.34 5.49 -0.68
N MET A 87 -7.33 6.22 0.44
CA MET A 87 -8.53 6.71 1.14
C MET A 87 -9.62 5.63 1.30
N LEU A 88 -9.56 4.87 2.38
CA LEU A 88 -10.43 3.70 2.57
C LEU A 88 -11.50 3.86 3.65
N ALA A 89 -11.41 4.94 4.42
CA ALA A 89 -12.03 4.99 5.74
C ALA A 89 -13.14 6.02 5.85
N TYR A 90 -13.16 7.07 5.01
CA TYR A 90 -14.23 8.05 5.09
C TYR A 90 -15.50 7.51 4.43
N HIS A 91 -16.62 7.70 5.11
CA HIS A 91 -17.93 7.27 4.66
C HIS A 91 -18.92 8.43 4.74
N VAL A 92 -19.46 8.82 3.60
CA VAL A 92 -20.47 9.89 3.53
C VAL A 92 -21.72 9.46 4.32
N PRO A 93 -22.18 10.25 5.31
CA PRO A 93 -23.36 9.91 6.09
C PRO A 93 -24.60 9.64 5.23
N GLY A 94 -25.19 8.48 5.40
CA GLY A 94 -26.42 8.06 4.71
C GLY A 94 -26.20 7.38 3.35
N GLU A 95 -24.97 7.31 2.85
CA GLU A 95 -24.63 6.41 1.75
C GLU A 95 -24.47 4.96 2.27
N PRO A 96 -24.55 3.93 1.40
CA PRO A 96 -24.11 2.60 1.77
C PRO A 96 -22.57 2.52 1.78
N ALA A 97 -22.02 1.54 2.49
CA ALA A 97 -20.61 1.21 2.40
C ALA A 97 -20.24 0.83 0.96
N GLN A 98 -19.10 1.32 0.48
CA GLN A 98 -18.75 1.29 -0.93
C GLN A 98 -17.34 0.76 -1.19
N LEU A 99 -17.13 0.32 -2.43
CA LEU A 99 -15.82 0.05 -3.01
C LEU A 99 -15.73 0.75 -4.36
N GLY A 100 -14.95 1.83 -4.40
CA GLY A 100 -14.60 2.56 -5.61
C GLY A 100 -13.47 1.87 -6.36
N LEU A 101 -13.66 1.67 -7.67
CA LEU A 101 -12.69 1.10 -8.61
C LEU A 101 -12.37 2.12 -9.71
N PRO A 102 -11.15 2.17 -10.26
CA PRO A 102 -10.75 3.23 -11.19
C PRO A 102 -11.55 3.17 -12.50
N ASP A 103 -12.04 4.31 -12.97
CA ASP A 103 -12.76 4.43 -14.25
C ASP A 103 -11.83 4.57 -15.48
N ARG A 104 -10.58 5.00 -15.28
CA ARG A 104 -9.64 5.37 -16.36
C ARG A 104 -8.25 4.78 -16.26
N ILE A 105 -7.67 4.71 -15.06
CA ILE A 105 -6.26 4.38 -14.85
C ILE A 105 -6.16 3.07 -14.09
N GLY A 106 -5.83 1.99 -14.79
CA GLY A 106 -5.75 0.65 -14.22
C GLY A 106 -6.01 -0.42 -15.27
N THR A 107 -5.62 -1.65 -14.96
CA THR A 107 -5.83 -2.81 -15.82
C THR A 107 -7.26 -3.33 -15.64
N PRO A 108 -8.13 -3.28 -16.67
CA PRO A 108 -9.55 -3.62 -16.55
C PRO A 108 -9.80 -5.03 -16.00
N GLU A 109 -8.97 -6.00 -16.38
CA GLU A 109 -9.08 -7.39 -15.94
C GLU A 109 -8.79 -7.53 -14.44
N VAL A 110 -7.81 -6.78 -13.94
CA VAL A 110 -7.47 -6.75 -12.51
C VAL A 110 -8.59 -6.06 -11.73
N THR A 111 -9.11 -4.96 -12.25
CA THR A 111 -10.26 -4.26 -11.65
C THR A 111 -11.49 -5.17 -11.55
N GLN A 112 -11.79 -5.92 -12.62
CA GLN A 112 -12.89 -6.88 -12.62
C GLN A 112 -12.64 -8.04 -11.64
N LEU A 113 -11.39 -8.50 -11.50
CA LEU A 113 -11.03 -9.50 -10.50
C LEU A 113 -11.35 -9.00 -9.09
N VAL A 114 -10.91 -7.80 -8.73
CA VAL A 114 -11.19 -7.19 -7.42
C VAL A 114 -12.69 -7.04 -7.18
N ALA A 115 -13.45 -6.61 -8.19
CA ALA A 115 -14.91 -6.53 -8.10
C ALA A 115 -15.56 -7.90 -7.80
N ASN A 116 -15.09 -8.96 -8.46
CA ASN A 116 -15.59 -10.32 -8.25
C ASN A 116 -15.23 -10.86 -6.86
N VAL A 117 -14.00 -10.59 -6.40
CA VAL A 117 -13.56 -10.95 -5.04
C VAL A 117 -14.42 -10.23 -4.00
N SER A 118 -14.74 -8.96 -4.22
CA SER A 118 -15.63 -8.19 -3.35
C SER A 118 -17.00 -8.86 -3.20
N ALA A 119 -17.61 -9.28 -4.31
CA ALA A 119 -18.90 -9.95 -4.30
C ALA A 119 -18.93 -11.27 -3.49
N ILE A 120 -17.77 -11.89 -3.24
CA ILE A 120 -17.66 -13.13 -2.47
C ILE A 120 -17.37 -12.84 -0.99
N TYR A 121 -16.37 -11.99 -0.71
CA TYR A 121 -15.82 -11.82 0.64
C TYR A 121 -16.36 -10.61 1.40
N SER A 122 -16.93 -9.63 0.69
CA SER A 122 -17.51 -8.42 1.25
C SER A 122 -18.78 -8.00 0.46
N PRO A 123 -19.81 -8.87 0.34
CA PRO A 123 -21.03 -8.58 -0.43
C PRO A 123 -21.85 -7.41 0.11
N GLU A 124 -21.54 -6.92 1.32
CA GLU A 124 -22.08 -5.70 1.91
C GLU A 124 -21.63 -4.41 1.19
N LEU A 125 -20.53 -4.46 0.42
CA LEU A 125 -19.99 -3.30 -0.28
C LEU A 125 -20.74 -3.05 -1.60
N THR A 126 -21.19 -1.80 -1.79
CA THR A 126 -21.65 -1.33 -3.09
C THR A 126 -20.45 -1.02 -3.98
N VAL A 127 -20.18 -1.89 -4.95
CA VAL A 127 -19.05 -1.74 -5.87
C VAL A 127 -19.44 -0.83 -7.04
N GLY A 128 -18.57 0.11 -7.39
CA GLY A 128 -18.75 0.94 -8.58
C GLY A 128 -17.48 1.66 -9.01
N PHE A 129 -17.59 2.49 -10.03
CA PHE A 129 -16.45 3.23 -10.55
C PHE A 129 -16.28 4.57 -9.87
N THR A 130 -15.02 4.98 -9.68
CA THR A 130 -14.63 6.28 -9.18
C THR A 130 -13.79 7.03 -10.22
N PRO A 131 -14.01 8.34 -10.40
CA PRO A 131 -13.10 9.22 -11.13
C PRO A 131 -11.96 9.72 -10.21
N ALA A 132 -11.98 9.39 -8.92
CA ALA A 132 -10.87 9.66 -8.01
C ALA A 132 -9.64 8.98 -8.61
N CYS A 133 -8.68 9.82 -8.99
CA CYS A 133 -7.57 9.37 -9.79
C CYS A 133 -6.27 9.68 -9.10
N CYS A 134 -5.29 8.97 -9.66
CA CYS A 134 -3.91 9.37 -9.70
C CYS A 134 -3.24 9.15 -8.35
N SER A 135 -2.97 7.86 -8.10
CA SER A 135 -2.21 7.35 -6.97
C SER A 135 -1.17 6.35 -7.48
N ASP A 136 -0.46 5.64 -6.59
CA ASP A 136 0.76 4.92 -6.98
C ASP A 136 0.51 3.83 -8.03
N HIS A 137 -0.69 3.22 -8.09
CA HIS A 137 -1.09 2.27 -9.14
C HIS A 137 -0.85 2.79 -10.57
N GLN A 138 -0.93 4.10 -10.79
CA GLN A 138 -0.66 4.71 -12.08
C GLN A 138 0.79 4.47 -12.52
N SER A 139 1.75 4.58 -11.59
CA SER A 139 3.17 4.38 -11.90
C SER A 139 3.43 2.94 -12.37
N PHE A 140 2.70 1.96 -11.83
CA PHE A 140 2.79 0.56 -12.26
C PHE A 140 2.06 0.31 -13.57
N HIS A 141 0.83 0.83 -13.70
CA HIS A 141 0.01 0.65 -14.90
C HIS A 141 0.67 1.24 -16.15
N THR A 142 1.24 2.44 -16.03
CA THR A 142 1.95 3.12 -17.15
C THR A 142 3.20 2.40 -17.60
N GLN A 143 3.81 1.60 -16.73
CA GLN A 143 4.95 0.74 -17.06
C GLN A 143 4.50 -0.62 -17.61
N GLY A 144 3.21 -0.84 -17.81
CA GLY A 144 2.64 -2.08 -18.36
C GLY A 144 2.51 -3.21 -17.34
N PHE A 145 2.55 -2.91 -16.04
CA PHE A 145 2.22 -3.91 -15.01
C PHE A 145 0.71 -4.00 -14.79
N PRO A 146 0.18 -5.20 -14.45
CA PRO A 146 -1.21 -5.35 -14.02
C PRO A 146 -1.42 -4.60 -12.70
N ALA A 147 -2.20 -3.51 -12.71
CA ALA A 147 -2.38 -2.65 -11.54
C ALA A 147 -3.81 -2.11 -11.45
N THR A 148 -4.32 -1.94 -10.23
CA THR A 148 -5.62 -1.28 -9.96
C THR A 148 -5.58 -0.53 -8.62
N GLN A 149 -6.67 0.15 -8.28
CA GLN A 149 -6.87 0.78 -6.97
C GLN A 149 -8.18 0.33 -6.33
N VAL A 150 -8.22 0.35 -5.00
CA VAL A 150 -9.42 0.32 -4.19
C VAL A 150 -9.56 1.64 -3.44
N PHE A 151 -10.76 2.19 -3.45
CA PHE A 151 -11.09 3.52 -2.91
C PHE A 151 -12.38 3.43 -2.09
N GLU A 152 -12.55 4.30 -1.09
CA GLU A 152 -13.70 4.30 -0.16
C GLU A 152 -15.07 4.52 -0.81
N ARG A 153 -15.13 5.14 -2.01
CA ARG A 153 -16.41 5.57 -2.59
C ARG A 153 -16.55 5.28 -4.09
N ALA A 154 -17.71 4.76 -4.49
CA ALA A 154 -18.10 4.62 -5.89
C ALA A 154 -18.63 5.96 -6.44
N GLY A 155 -17.71 6.90 -6.64
CA GLY A 155 -18.01 8.25 -7.11
C GLY A 155 -16.86 9.21 -6.80
N PRO A 156 -17.02 10.52 -7.04
CA PRO A 156 -16.00 11.52 -6.73
C PRO A 156 -15.58 11.50 -5.26
N ILE A 157 -14.38 11.99 -4.98
CA ILE A 157 -13.86 12.20 -3.62
C ILE A 157 -14.85 13.09 -2.84
N ALA A 158 -15.22 12.66 -1.64
CA ALA A 158 -16.19 13.35 -0.79
C ALA A 158 -15.64 13.68 0.61
N ASP A 159 -14.46 13.18 0.97
CA ASP A 159 -13.81 13.50 2.25
C ASP A 159 -13.51 15.00 2.35
N PRO A 160 -14.12 15.75 3.29
CA PRO A 160 -13.86 17.17 3.48
C PRO A 160 -12.42 17.46 3.96
N MET A 161 -11.71 16.44 4.45
CA MET A 161 -10.33 16.54 4.91
C MET A 161 -9.30 16.14 3.86
N TYR A 162 -9.74 15.77 2.65
CA TYR A 162 -8.84 15.54 1.52
C TYR A 162 -8.00 16.80 1.24
N HIS A 163 -6.67 16.66 1.26
CA HIS A 163 -5.68 17.75 1.17
C HIS A 163 -5.69 18.80 2.30
N ASN A 164 -6.38 18.53 3.41
CA ASN A 164 -6.31 19.33 4.63
C ASN A 164 -5.44 18.62 5.68
N SER A 165 -5.09 19.32 6.76
CA SER A 165 -4.12 18.87 7.79
C SER A 165 -4.60 17.71 8.70
N GLY A 166 -5.36 16.75 8.15
CA GLY A 166 -5.90 15.57 8.83
C GLY A 166 -6.47 14.50 7.88
N GLY A 167 -6.14 14.57 6.58
CA GLY A 167 -6.43 13.51 5.62
C GLY A 167 -5.26 12.54 5.54
N SER A 168 -5.53 11.24 5.46
CA SER A 168 -4.47 10.25 5.40
C SER A 168 -4.83 9.07 4.50
N PHE A 169 -3.79 8.51 3.86
CA PHE A 169 -3.85 7.60 2.73
C PHE A 169 -3.41 6.20 3.20
N PHE A 170 -4.22 5.16 2.99
CA PHE A 170 -3.90 3.78 3.40
C PHE A 170 -3.03 3.05 2.32
N PRO A 171 -2.48 1.84 2.57
CA PRO A 171 -1.25 1.38 1.92
C PRO A 171 -1.40 0.63 0.58
N VAL A 172 -0.25 0.49 -0.06
CA VAL A 172 -0.01 -0.15 -1.37
C VAL A 172 0.35 -1.63 -1.23
N PHE A 173 -0.14 -2.50 -2.11
CA PHE A 173 0.27 -3.90 -2.15
C PHE A 173 0.68 -4.36 -3.56
N ALA A 174 1.89 -4.90 -3.69
CA ALA A 174 2.43 -5.46 -4.93
C ALA A 174 2.76 -6.97 -4.76
N VAL A 175 2.48 -7.78 -5.78
CA VAL A 175 2.69 -9.24 -5.81
C VAL A 175 3.55 -9.62 -7.01
N ALA A 176 4.74 -10.18 -6.77
CA ALA A 176 5.66 -10.66 -7.80
C ALA A 176 5.71 -12.20 -7.87
N ARG A 177 5.85 -12.79 -9.08
CA ARG A 177 6.06 -14.24 -9.25
C ARG A 177 7.55 -14.57 -9.49
N ARG A 178 8.08 -15.44 -8.61
CA ARG A 178 9.43 -16.08 -8.51
C ARG A 178 10.51 -15.32 -7.69
N ARG A 179 10.62 -15.72 -6.40
CA ARG A 179 11.72 -15.61 -5.40
C ARG A 179 12.37 -14.22 -5.14
N PRO A 180 12.59 -13.85 -3.86
CA PRO A 180 11.66 -13.94 -2.74
C PRO A 180 10.62 -12.82 -2.84
N PHE A 181 9.62 -12.94 -1.99
CA PHE A 181 8.44 -12.12 -1.85
C PHE A 181 8.80 -10.62 -1.69
N LEU A 182 8.68 -9.82 -2.76
CA LEU A 182 8.74 -8.35 -2.65
C LEU A 182 7.38 -7.88 -2.17
N ARG A 183 7.26 -7.56 -0.87
CA ARG A 183 6.20 -6.69 -0.35
C ARG A 183 6.70 -5.27 -0.51
N GLY A 184 6.30 -4.58 -1.58
CA GLY A 184 6.33 -3.12 -1.57
C GLY A 184 5.12 -2.65 -0.77
N ILE A 185 5.35 -1.97 0.35
CA ILE A 185 4.32 -1.26 1.11
C ILE A 185 4.80 0.19 1.17
N ASP A 186 4.23 1.07 0.36
CA ASP A 186 4.26 2.49 0.70
C ASP A 186 3.28 2.69 1.87
N VAL A 187 3.83 2.97 3.05
CA VAL A 187 3.06 3.40 4.22
C VAL A 187 2.98 4.92 4.14
N CYS A 188 1.88 5.42 3.59
CA CYS A 188 1.51 6.80 3.82
C CYS A 188 0.83 6.89 5.19
N ASP A 189 1.18 7.94 5.93
CA ASP A 189 0.74 8.31 7.27
C ASP A 189 -0.67 7.75 7.64
N PRO A 190 -0.80 6.70 8.47
CA PRO A 190 -2.01 6.50 9.23
C PRO A 190 -1.85 7.36 10.47
N GLY A 191 -2.25 8.63 10.40
CA GLY A 191 -2.54 9.35 11.63
C GLY A 191 -3.49 8.52 12.50
N ASP A 192 -3.51 8.74 13.81
CA ASP A 192 -4.57 8.16 14.64
C ASP A 192 -5.89 8.85 14.29
N LEU A 193 -6.59 8.27 13.32
CA LEU A 193 -7.84 8.78 12.76
C LEU A 193 -9.06 8.06 13.35
N SER A 194 -8.85 7.23 14.36
CA SER A 194 -9.91 6.44 14.99
C SER A 194 -11.00 7.29 15.64
N GLU A 195 -10.68 8.56 15.94
CA GLU A 195 -11.59 9.53 16.56
C GLU A 195 -12.20 10.54 15.57
N ARG A 196 -12.00 10.37 14.26
CA ARG A 196 -12.55 11.30 13.27
C ARG A 196 -14.01 10.97 12.98
N ASP A 197 -14.86 12.01 12.96
CA ASP A 197 -16.24 11.85 12.50
C ASP A 197 -16.24 11.27 11.07
N ASP A 198 -17.22 10.41 10.81
CA ASP A 198 -17.45 9.76 9.51
C ASP A 198 -16.33 8.81 9.04
N TYR A 199 -15.44 8.39 9.95
CA TYR A 199 -14.58 7.23 9.74
C TYR A 199 -15.34 5.93 10.02
N ASP A 200 -15.52 5.12 8.99
CA ASP A 200 -16.22 3.85 9.06
C ASP A 200 -15.22 2.69 9.07
N PHE A 201 -14.96 2.17 10.27
CA PHE A 201 -14.10 1.01 10.46
C PHE A 201 -14.64 -0.27 9.83
N ASP A 202 -15.97 -0.41 9.70
CA ASP A 202 -16.57 -1.58 9.07
C ASP A 202 -16.38 -1.52 7.54
N GLN A 203 -16.51 -0.34 6.93
CA GLN A 203 -16.15 -0.15 5.52
C GLN A 203 -14.66 -0.40 5.29
N LEU A 204 -13.77 0.23 6.08
CA LEU A 204 -12.33 0.05 5.99
C LEU A 204 -11.96 -1.44 6.09
N LYS A 205 -12.50 -2.14 7.09
CA LYS A 205 -12.29 -3.57 7.28
C LYS A 205 -12.78 -4.38 6.08
N SER A 206 -13.94 -4.02 5.52
CA SER A 206 -14.53 -4.72 4.38
C SER A 206 -13.70 -4.55 3.12
N ILE A 207 -13.16 -3.35 2.85
CA ILE A 207 -12.25 -3.11 1.73
C ILE A 207 -10.92 -3.85 1.95
N ALA A 208 -10.38 -3.82 3.17
CA ALA A 208 -9.16 -4.57 3.53
C ALA A 208 -9.33 -6.08 3.33
N LYS A 209 -10.50 -6.65 3.65
CA LYS A 209 -10.82 -8.06 3.33
C LYS A 209 -10.73 -8.32 1.83
N VAL A 210 -11.30 -7.45 0.98
CA VAL A 210 -11.25 -7.61 -0.48
C VAL A 210 -9.81 -7.57 -0.99
N GLN A 211 -9.01 -6.61 -0.52
CA GLN A 211 -7.62 -6.50 -0.90
C GLN A 211 -6.81 -7.74 -0.49
N PHE A 212 -6.96 -8.19 0.74
CA PHE A 212 -6.28 -9.38 1.25
C PHE A 212 -6.75 -10.66 0.54
N ALA A 213 -8.04 -10.83 0.31
CA ALA A 213 -8.58 -11.96 -0.43
C ALA A 213 -8.09 -11.98 -1.89
N THR A 214 -7.96 -10.81 -2.54
CA THR A 214 -7.40 -10.70 -3.90
C THR A 214 -5.94 -11.15 -3.91
N LEU A 215 -5.15 -10.71 -2.92
CA LEU A 215 -3.76 -11.13 -2.75
C LEU A 215 -3.64 -12.64 -2.62
N LEU A 216 -4.42 -13.26 -1.73
CA LEU A 216 -4.42 -14.71 -1.52
C LEU A 216 -4.83 -15.46 -2.79
N HIS A 217 -5.89 -15.00 -3.46
CA HIS A 217 -6.39 -15.61 -4.68
C HIS A 217 -5.33 -15.60 -5.81
N VAL A 218 -4.66 -14.47 -6.04
CA VAL A 218 -3.64 -14.35 -7.09
C VAL A 218 -2.34 -15.07 -6.72
N ALA A 219 -2.01 -15.15 -5.43
CA ALA A 219 -0.89 -15.95 -4.94
C ALA A 219 -1.12 -17.46 -5.12
N GLY A 220 -2.36 -17.89 -5.40
CA GLY A 220 -2.74 -19.31 -5.47
C GLY A 220 -2.78 -19.95 -4.10
N PHE A 221 -3.16 -19.18 -3.07
CA PHE A 221 -3.41 -19.71 -1.75
C PHE A 221 -4.79 -20.36 -1.72
N ASP A 222 -4.79 -21.69 -1.61
CA ASP A 222 -5.99 -22.49 -1.39
C ASP A 222 -6.00 -22.93 0.08
N LEU A 223 -7.17 -22.86 0.72
CA LEU A 223 -7.38 -23.55 2.00
C LEU A 223 -7.58 -25.03 1.67
N GLU A 224 -6.83 -25.92 2.32
CA GLU A 224 -7.11 -27.35 2.25
C GLU A 224 -8.55 -27.57 2.74
N ASP A 225 -9.35 -28.31 1.96
CA ASP A 225 -10.67 -28.72 2.43
C ASP A 225 -10.45 -29.68 3.61
N ASP A 226 -10.77 -29.26 4.83
CA ASP A 226 -10.75 -30.08 6.07
C ASP A 226 -11.83 -31.21 6.05
N ASN A 227 -12.04 -31.86 4.90
CA ASN A 227 -12.91 -33.03 4.73
C ASN A 227 -12.08 -34.33 4.64
N GLU A 228 -11.16 -34.54 5.58
CA GLU A 228 -10.56 -35.85 5.89
C GLU A 228 -11.01 -36.37 7.26
#